data_AF-A3DNG6-F1
#
_entry.id   AF-A3DNG6-F1
#
_cell.length_a   1.000
_cell.length_b   1.000
_cell.length_c   1.000
_cell.angle_alpha   90.00
_cell.angle_beta   90.00
_cell.angle_gamma   90.00
#
_symmetry.space_group_name_H-M   'P 1'
#
loop_
_entity.id
_entity.type
_entity.pdbx_description
1 polymer ?
#
loop_
_entity_poly.entity_id
_entity_poly.type
_entity_poly.pdbx_seq_one_letter_code
_entity_poly.pdbx_strand_id
1 'polypeptide(L)'
;MGEEMLEETLANHRILSKIKPSVKLFNYIGDAPRIIASAGKQTLSPKEFSEIYGKMNKDKTMKWITELIRRGHGSPLEHSIYIFEITCSRVASHQLVRHRIASYTQLSQRYNDKYLRNMIMLAATKLGYENIEKNNIGEYMKILEETIDSSLSFWDMLEIIGEAFIVPPKIVKSNNREFLKQLLRSVKTYYSLINNGISYEDARFILPQAVKTRILVSMNARELLESFLPLRMCSHAQWEIRYIAWQLWRQLVKIHPEIFSYAGPRCVYMENRVRQQPCKLDEYINGKCEFIITRCPELVPREGIRKCINYASKDLWNSMGDEIIDT
;
A
#
# COMPACT_ATOMS: atom_id res chain seq x y z
N MET A 1 -25.62 25.12 -7.34
CA MET A 1 -24.41 25.42 -6.54
C MET A 1 -24.09 24.35 -5.49
N GLY A 2 -24.99 23.98 -4.56
CA GLY A 2 -24.67 22.95 -3.55
C GLY A 2 -24.60 21.51 -4.08
N GLU A 3 -25.51 21.11 -4.97
CA GLU A 3 -25.56 19.74 -5.51
C GLU A 3 -24.49 19.46 -6.58
N GLU A 4 -24.26 20.37 -7.53
CA GLU A 4 -23.20 20.24 -8.54
C GLU A 4 -21.80 20.14 -7.92
N MET A 5 -21.52 20.93 -6.87
CA MET A 5 -20.25 20.90 -6.15
C MET A 5 -20.06 19.57 -5.38
N LEU A 6 -21.15 18.99 -4.86
CA LEU A 6 -21.13 17.67 -4.22
C LEU A 6 -20.89 16.56 -5.26
N GLU A 7 -21.53 16.63 -6.42
CA GLU A 7 -21.33 15.68 -7.52
C GLU A 7 -19.90 15.72 -8.08
N GLU A 8 -19.33 16.91 -8.27
CA GLU A 8 -17.95 17.10 -8.71
C GLU A 8 -16.95 16.55 -7.69
N THR A 9 -17.20 16.80 -6.40
CA THR A 9 -16.37 16.28 -5.30
C THR A 9 -16.41 14.74 -5.26
N LEU A 10 -17.59 14.13 -5.41
CA LEU A 10 -17.76 12.68 -5.48
C LEU A 10 -17.09 12.07 -6.72
N ALA A 11 -17.17 12.75 -7.87
CA ALA A 11 -16.48 12.34 -9.09
C ALA A 11 -14.95 12.36 -8.90
N ASN A 12 -14.42 13.43 -8.31
CA ASN A 12 -12.99 13.54 -8.01
C ASN A 12 -12.53 12.45 -7.04
N HIS A 13 -13.29 12.14 -5.98
CA HIS A 13 -12.98 11.02 -5.09
C HIS A 13 -12.92 9.67 -5.81
N ARG A 14 -13.84 9.42 -6.76
CA ARG A 14 -13.81 8.19 -7.59
C ARG A 14 -12.53 8.13 -8.44
N ILE A 15 -12.14 9.23 -9.08
CA ILE A 15 -10.90 9.31 -9.87
C ILE A 15 -9.66 9.09 -8.97
N LEU A 16 -9.60 9.74 -7.81
CA LEU A 16 -8.52 9.59 -6.84
C LEU A 16 -8.37 8.14 -6.37
N SER A 17 -9.46 7.38 -6.27
CA SER A 17 -9.42 5.96 -5.93
C SER A 17 -8.75 5.09 -6.99
N LYS A 18 -8.83 5.50 -8.27
CA LYS A 18 -8.19 4.77 -9.39
C LYS A 18 -6.68 5.01 -9.41
N ILE A 19 -6.20 6.21 -9.11
CA ILE A 19 -4.77 6.54 -9.26
C ILE A 19 -3.88 6.17 -8.06
N LYS A 20 -4.47 5.78 -6.93
CA LYS A 20 -3.75 5.46 -5.69
C LYS A 20 -3.57 3.94 -5.52
N PRO A 21 -2.59 3.49 -4.71
CA PRO A 21 -2.46 2.08 -4.38
C PRO A 21 -3.67 1.58 -3.59
N SER A 22 -4.04 0.32 -3.79
CA SER A 22 -5.08 -0.35 -3.00
C SER A 22 -4.47 -1.49 -2.18
N VAL A 23 -4.93 -1.66 -0.95
CA VAL A 23 -4.53 -2.77 -0.07
C VAL A 23 -5.78 -3.40 0.51
N LYS A 24 -5.94 -4.71 0.33
CA LYS A 24 -7.05 -5.48 0.89
C LYS A 24 -6.50 -6.71 1.61
N LEU A 25 -6.80 -6.85 2.89
CA LEU A 25 -6.61 -8.10 3.61
C LEU A 25 -7.53 -9.16 3.00
N PHE A 26 -6.92 -10.21 2.46
CA PHE A 26 -7.62 -11.32 1.82
C PHE A 26 -7.93 -12.43 2.81
N ASN A 27 -6.94 -12.86 3.61
CA ASN A 27 -7.11 -13.93 4.60
C ASN A 27 -6.05 -13.86 5.72
N TYR A 28 -6.33 -14.49 6.86
CA TYR A 28 -5.43 -14.60 8.01
C TYR A 28 -5.82 -15.75 8.95
N ILE A 29 -4.93 -16.15 9.85
CA ILE A 29 -5.25 -17.10 10.93
C ILE A 29 -5.95 -16.34 12.06
N GLY A 30 -7.26 -16.53 12.23
CA GLY A 30 -8.08 -15.76 13.17
C GLY A 30 -7.65 -15.86 14.64
N ASP A 31 -7.06 -16.98 15.03
CA ASP A 31 -6.66 -17.23 16.41
C ASP A 31 -5.14 -17.09 16.61
N ALA A 32 -4.46 -16.41 15.68
CA ALA A 32 -3.02 -16.16 15.74
C ALA A 32 -2.55 -15.57 17.08
N PRO A 33 -3.22 -14.58 17.71
CA PRO A 33 -2.79 -14.06 19.01
C PRO A 33 -2.66 -15.16 20.07
N ARG A 34 -3.65 -16.05 20.18
CA ARG A 34 -3.65 -17.15 21.15
C ARG A 34 -2.59 -18.20 20.81
N ILE A 35 -2.41 -18.54 19.53
CA ILE A 35 -1.36 -19.46 19.07
C ILE A 35 0.03 -18.90 19.41
N ILE A 36 0.31 -17.65 19.07
CA ILE A 36 1.57 -16.95 19.36
C ILE A 36 1.85 -16.92 20.86
N ALA A 37 0.87 -16.53 21.67
CA ALA A 37 1.01 -16.49 23.13
C ALA A 37 1.31 -17.88 23.71
N SER A 38 0.64 -18.91 23.19
CA SER A 38 0.83 -20.30 23.61
C SER A 38 2.21 -20.83 23.22
N ALA A 39 2.66 -20.54 22.01
CA ALA A 39 4.00 -20.87 21.53
C ALA A 39 5.09 -20.17 22.35
N GLY A 40 4.89 -18.90 22.70
CA GLY A 40 5.78 -18.18 23.61
C GLY A 40 5.90 -18.87 24.98
N LYS A 41 4.77 -19.30 25.55
CA LYS A 41 4.73 -20.02 26.84
C LYS A 41 5.30 -21.43 26.76
N GLN A 42 5.17 -22.12 25.63
CA GLN A 42 5.66 -23.49 25.41
C GLN A 42 7.15 -23.61 25.76
N THR A 43 7.94 -22.59 25.47
CA THR A 43 9.39 -22.58 25.72
C THR A 43 9.77 -22.67 27.20
N LEU A 44 8.83 -22.41 28.12
CA LEU A 44 9.06 -22.35 29.57
C LEU A 44 8.22 -23.37 30.36
N SER A 45 7.27 -24.04 29.70
CA SER A 45 6.27 -24.85 30.37
C SER A 45 6.49 -26.34 30.06
N PRO A 46 6.52 -27.24 31.06
CA PRO A 46 6.66 -28.68 30.84
C PRO A 46 5.37 -29.34 30.30
N LYS A 47 4.40 -28.53 29.85
CA LYS A 47 3.06 -28.98 29.44
C LYS A 47 2.99 -29.05 27.92
N GLU A 48 2.10 -29.91 27.44
CA GLU A 48 1.77 -29.99 26.02
C GLU A 48 1.16 -28.69 25.51
N PHE A 49 1.42 -28.38 24.23
CA PHE A 49 0.92 -27.17 23.59
C PHE A 49 -0.61 -27.10 23.63
N SER A 50 -1.29 -28.22 23.43
CA SER A 50 -2.75 -28.31 23.48
C SER A 50 -3.32 -27.92 24.85
N GLU A 51 -2.67 -28.32 25.95
CA GLU A 51 -3.09 -27.93 27.30
C GLU A 51 -2.84 -26.44 27.55
N ILE A 52 -1.69 -25.93 27.12
CA ILE A 52 -1.34 -24.51 27.24
C ILE A 52 -2.34 -23.65 26.46
N TYR A 53 -2.58 -24.01 25.20
CA TYR A 53 -3.51 -23.35 24.31
C TYR A 53 -4.93 -23.38 24.88
N GLY A 54 -5.41 -24.55 25.34
CA GLY A 54 -6.73 -24.71 25.96
C GLY A 54 -6.96 -23.78 27.16
N LYS A 55 -5.91 -23.47 27.94
CA LYS A 55 -5.96 -22.57 29.12
C LYS A 55 -5.58 -21.11 28.81
N MET A 56 -5.29 -20.77 27.57
CA MET A 56 -4.90 -19.43 27.12
C MET A 56 -6.14 -18.58 26.81
N ASN A 57 -6.55 -17.76 27.79
CA ASN A 57 -7.65 -16.79 27.64
C ASN A 57 -7.12 -15.43 27.15
N LYS A 58 -8.02 -14.50 26.84
CA LYS A 58 -7.69 -13.17 26.30
C LYS A 58 -6.68 -12.39 27.15
N ASP A 59 -6.85 -12.37 28.47
CA ASP A 59 -5.95 -11.65 29.37
C ASP A 59 -4.54 -12.24 29.38
N LYS A 60 -4.44 -13.58 29.40
CA LYS A 60 -3.14 -14.26 29.31
C LYS A 60 -2.51 -14.04 27.94
N THR A 61 -3.30 -14.10 26.85
CA THR A 61 -2.84 -13.81 25.49
C THR A 61 -2.20 -12.43 25.42
N MET A 62 -2.90 -11.40 25.92
CA MET A 62 -2.36 -10.04 25.98
C MET A 62 -1.04 -9.97 26.75
N LYS A 63 -0.98 -10.57 27.95
CA LYS A 63 0.23 -10.55 28.78
C LYS A 63 1.42 -11.20 28.07
N TRP A 64 1.21 -12.36 27.44
CA TRP A 64 2.26 -13.07 26.73
C TRP A 64 2.72 -12.32 25.47
N ILE A 65 1.81 -11.78 24.66
CA ILE A 65 2.19 -11.01 23.47
C ILE A 65 2.98 -9.76 23.86
N THR A 66 2.53 -9.01 24.87
CA THR A 66 3.26 -7.84 25.40
C THR A 66 4.66 -8.23 25.85
N GLU A 67 4.81 -9.39 26.51
CA GLU A 67 6.12 -9.86 26.97
C GLU A 67 7.05 -10.28 25.81
N LEU A 68 6.51 -10.93 24.77
CA LEU A 68 7.25 -11.27 23.56
C LEU A 68 7.79 -10.01 22.86
N ILE A 69 6.94 -8.98 22.74
CA ILE A 69 7.31 -7.68 22.17
C ILE A 69 8.34 -6.98 23.05
N ARG A 70 8.16 -6.97 24.38
CA ARG A 70 9.12 -6.33 25.28
C ARG A 70 10.50 -6.98 25.23
N ARG A 71 10.57 -8.31 25.16
CA ARG A 71 11.83 -9.07 25.14
C ARG A 71 12.50 -9.15 23.77
N GLY A 72 11.81 -8.80 22.69
CA GLY A 72 12.28 -9.09 21.34
C GLY A 72 12.33 -10.58 21.02
N HIS A 73 11.49 -11.38 21.67
CA HIS A 73 11.36 -12.81 21.38
C HIS A 73 10.43 -13.00 20.17
N GLY A 74 10.98 -12.80 18.97
CA GLY A 74 10.21 -12.75 17.73
C GLY A 74 9.79 -14.09 17.15
N SER A 75 10.43 -15.22 17.49
CA SER A 75 10.16 -16.51 16.85
C SER A 75 8.71 -17.00 17.03
N PRO A 76 8.02 -16.83 18.18
CA PRO A 76 6.62 -17.25 18.29
C PRO A 76 5.69 -16.48 17.34
N LEU A 77 6.03 -15.24 16.94
CA LEU A 77 5.25 -14.42 16.01
C LEU A 77 5.16 -15.05 14.60
N GLU A 78 6.06 -15.98 14.27
CA GLU A 78 6.08 -16.68 12.98
C GLU A 78 4.93 -17.68 12.83
N HIS A 79 4.28 -18.11 13.93
CA HIS A 79 3.09 -18.97 13.91
C HIS A 79 1.80 -18.21 13.52
N SER A 80 1.90 -17.36 12.50
CA SER A 80 0.79 -16.58 11.96
C SER A 80 1.01 -16.33 10.47
N ILE A 81 -0.06 -16.04 9.74
CA ILE A 81 0.04 -15.61 8.35
C ILE A 81 -1.07 -14.61 8.04
N TYR A 82 -0.70 -13.58 7.27
CA TYR A 82 -1.59 -12.52 6.80
C TYR A 82 -1.38 -12.36 5.30
N ILE A 83 -2.46 -12.44 4.54
CA ILE A 83 -2.45 -12.45 3.09
C ILE A 83 -3.15 -11.19 2.59
N PHE A 84 -2.48 -10.42 1.75
CA PHE A 84 -2.98 -9.17 1.21
C PHE A 84 -2.99 -9.18 -0.32
N GLU A 85 -4.09 -8.70 -0.90
CA GLU A 85 -4.16 -8.31 -2.30
C GLU A 85 -3.80 -6.81 -2.40
N ILE A 86 -2.75 -6.50 -3.16
CA ILE A 86 -2.24 -5.14 -3.32
C ILE A 86 -2.24 -4.77 -4.79
N THR A 87 -2.82 -3.62 -5.15
CA THR A 87 -2.60 -2.99 -6.45
C THR A 87 -1.70 -1.79 -6.25
N CYS A 88 -0.57 -1.73 -6.95
CA CYS A 88 0.44 -0.68 -6.82
C CYS A 88 1.21 -0.50 -8.14
N SER A 89 2.18 0.40 -8.18
CA SER A 89 3.09 0.55 -9.31
C SER A 89 4.17 -0.53 -9.33
N ARG A 90 4.85 -0.69 -10.47
CA ARG A 90 6.08 -1.49 -10.52
C ARG A 90 7.16 -0.92 -9.60
N VAL A 91 7.27 0.41 -9.44
CA VAL A 91 8.19 1.07 -8.48
C VAL A 91 7.98 0.54 -7.05
N ALA A 92 6.74 0.54 -6.57
CA ALA A 92 6.43 0.08 -5.21
C ALA A 92 6.61 -1.43 -5.08
N SER A 93 6.17 -2.21 -6.07
CA SER A 93 6.34 -3.67 -6.04
C SER A 93 7.81 -4.08 -5.97
N HIS A 94 8.72 -3.36 -6.64
CA HIS A 94 10.15 -3.62 -6.61
C HIS A 94 10.79 -3.32 -5.23
N GLN A 95 10.19 -2.43 -4.43
CA GLN A 95 10.59 -2.22 -3.04
C GLN A 95 9.97 -3.26 -2.09
N LEU A 96 8.74 -3.70 -2.39
CA LEU A 96 7.97 -4.67 -1.61
C LEU A 96 8.64 -6.04 -1.62
N VAL A 97 9.05 -6.55 -2.79
CA VAL A 97 9.69 -7.88 -2.95
C VAL A 97 11.10 -7.98 -2.35
N ARG A 98 11.64 -6.89 -1.79
CA ARG A 98 12.93 -6.91 -1.06
C ARG A 98 12.79 -7.52 0.34
N HIS A 99 11.57 -7.68 0.83
CA HIS A 99 11.27 -8.34 2.09
C HIS A 99 11.17 -9.85 1.86
N ARG A 100 12.26 -10.56 2.13
CA ARG A 100 12.43 -11.96 1.67
C ARG A 100 11.67 -12.99 2.50
N ILE A 101 11.21 -12.63 3.70
CA ILE A 101 10.41 -13.50 4.57
C ILE A 101 8.92 -13.29 4.24
N ALA A 102 8.58 -13.51 2.98
CA ALA A 102 7.25 -13.33 2.43
C ALA A 102 7.07 -14.21 1.19
N SER A 103 5.81 -14.46 0.83
CA SER A 103 5.44 -15.12 -0.43
C SER A 103 4.77 -14.11 -1.37
N TYR A 104 5.10 -14.17 -2.65
CA TYR A 104 4.62 -13.21 -3.65
C TYR A 104 4.02 -13.92 -4.87
N THR A 105 2.90 -13.40 -5.37
CA THR A 105 2.38 -13.76 -6.69
C THR A 105 1.93 -12.49 -7.38
N GLN A 106 2.54 -12.16 -8.51
CA GLN A 106 2.37 -10.87 -9.18
C GLN A 106 1.86 -11.03 -10.61
N LEU A 107 0.99 -10.13 -11.03
CA LEU A 107 0.53 -10.04 -12.41
C LEU A 107 1.72 -9.91 -13.37
N SER A 108 1.87 -10.89 -14.26
CA SER A 108 2.94 -10.93 -15.25
C SER A 108 2.60 -10.09 -16.48
N GLN A 109 3.49 -9.15 -16.82
CA GLN A 109 3.40 -8.39 -18.08
C GLN A 109 3.86 -9.19 -19.31
N ARG A 110 4.35 -10.42 -19.14
CA ARG A 110 4.65 -11.31 -20.28
C ARG A 110 3.36 -11.87 -20.91
N TYR A 111 2.30 -11.97 -20.12
CA TYR A 111 1.05 -12.65 -20.49
C TYR A 111 -0.16 -11.72 -20.44
N ASN A 112 -0.04 -10.52 -19.87
CA ASN A 112 -1.21 -9.69 -19.59
C ASN A 112 -0.91 -8.19 -19.59
N ASP A 113 -1.73 -7.45 -20.32
CA ASP A 113 -1.75 -5.98 -20.43
C ASP A 113 -3.15 -5.40 -20.18
N LYS A 114 -4.01 -6.12 -19.43
CA LYS A 114 -5.43 -5.78 -19.21
C LYS A 114 -5.63 -4.35 -18.70
N TYR A 115 -4.76 -3.88 -17.82
CA TYR A 115 -4.81 -2.50 -17.31
C TYR A 115 -4.64 -1.47 -18.45
N LEU A 116 -3.74 -1.72 -19.39
CA LEU A 116 -3.53 -0.83 -20.55
C LEU A 116 -4.76 -0.86 -21.47
N ARG A 117 -5.34 -2.03 -21.69
CA ARG A 117 -6.57 -2.18 -22.49
C ARG A 117 -7.74 -1.46 -21.86
N ASN A 118 -7.96 -1.63 -20.55
CA ASN A 118 -9.01 -0.92 -19.82
C ASN A 118 -8.87 0.60 -19.95
N MET A 119 -7.64 1.12 -19.86
CA MET A 119 -7.35 2.54 -20.09
C MET A 119 -7.78 2.98 -21.49
N ILE A 120 -7.43 2.22 -22.53
CA ILE A 120 -7.80 2.53 -23.92
C ILE A 120 -9.32 2.50 -24.10
N MET A 121 -10.00 1.50 -23.54
CA MET A 121 -11.46 1.39 -23.62
C MET A 121 -12.14 2.59 -22.96
N LEU A 122 -11.66 3.02 -21.79
CA LEU A 122 -12.20 4.21 -21.12
C LEU A 122 -11.91 5.49 -21.93
N ALA A 123 -10.72 5.61 -22.51
CA ALA A 123 -10.37 6.74 -23.37
C ALA A 123 -11.29 6.85 -24.58
N ALA A 124 -11.55 5.72 -25.23
CA ALA A 124 -12.44 5.65 -26.39
C ALA A 124 -13.89 6.03 -26.03
N THR A 125 -14.41 5.56 -24.89
CA THR A 125 -15.72 5.99 -24.38
C THR A 125 -15.77 7.51 -24.16
N LYS A 126 -14.72 8.10 -23.58
CA LYS A 126 -14.64 9.56 -23.35
C LYS A 126 -14.51 10.36 -24.64
N LEU A 127 -14.00 9.76 -25.72
CA LEU A 127 -13.90 10.37 -27.06
C LEU A 127 -15.14 10.11 -27.93
N GLY A 128 -16.15 9.38 -27.44
CA GLY A 128 -17.38 9.11 -28.18
C GLY A 128 -17.29 7.96 -29.18
N TYR A 129 -16.31 7.07 -29.05
CA TYR A 129 -16.25 5.85 -29.88
C TYR A 129 -17.34 4.85 -29.46
N GLU A 130 -17.99 4.26 -30.46
CA GLU A 130 -18.96 3.16 -30.30
C GLU A 130 -18.38 1.87 -30.88
N ASN A 131 -18.60 0.73 -30.21
CA ASN A 131 -18.29 -0.62 -30.70
C ASN A 131 -16.81 -0.90 -31.07
N ILE A 132 -15.87 -0.54 -30.19
CA ILE A 132 -14.43 -0.80 -30.38
C ILE A 132 -14.15 -2.30 -30.48
N GLU A 133 -13.42 -2.71 -31.52
CA GLU A 133 -13.05 -4.10 -31.72
C GLU A 133 -11.98 -4.53 -30.71
N LYS A 134 -12.25 -5.61 -29.97
CA LYS A 134 -11.26 -6.17 -29.05
C LYS A 134 -10.08 -6.72 -29.86
N ASN A 135 -8.86 -6.37 -29.42
CA ASN A 135 -7.60 -6.79 -30.02
C ASN A 135 -7.24 -6.14 -31.37
N ASN A 136 -7.95 -5.09 -31.79
CA ASN A 136 -7.53 -4.29 -32.94
C ASN A 136 -6.44 -3.27 -32.53
N ILE A 137 -5.18 -3.63 -32.74
CA ILE A 137 -4.03 -2.82 -32.31
C ILE A 137 -3.98 -1.47 -33.05
N GLY A 138 -4.37 -1.45 -34.32
CA GLY A 138 -4.44 -0.21 -35.11
C GLY A 138 -5.45 0.77 -34.51
N GLU A 139 -6.62 0.27 -34.10
CA GLU A 139 -7.64 1.07 -33.43
C GLU A 139 -7.14 1.60 -32.07
N TYR A 140 -6.46 0.77 -31.28
CA TYR A 140 -5.86 1.20 -30.02
C TYR A 140 -4.87 2.36 -30.19
N MET A 141 -4.00 2.26 -31.21
CA MET A 141 -3.04 3.32 -31.51
C MET A 141 -3.74 4.62 -31.92
N LYS A 142 -4.82 4.53 -32.71
CA LYS A 142 -5.62 5.69 -33.11
C LYS A 142 -6.28 6.37 -31.90
N ILE A 143 -6.95 5.60 -31.04
CA ILE A 143 -7.57 6.10 -29.81
C ILE A 143 -6.53 6.80 -28.93
N LEU A 144 -5.35 6.20 -28.75
CA LEU A 144 -4.28 6.78 -27.95
C LEU A 144 -3.78 8.10 -28.52
N GLU A 145 -3.61 8.18 -29.85
CA GLU A 145 -3.20 9.43 -30.51
C GLU A 145 -4.24 10.53 -30.33
N GLU A 146 -5.51 10.24 -30.61
CA GLU A 146 -6.58 11.21 -30.42
C GLU A 146 -6.70 11.63 -28.96
N THR A 147 -6.48 10.73 -28.00
CA THR A 147 -6.46 11.07 -26.57
C THR A 147 -5.31 12.03 -26.23
N ILE A 148 -4.12 11.82 -26.82
CA ILE A 148 -2.94 12.69 -26.62
C ILE A 148 -3.20 14.10 -27.15
N ASP A 149 -3.85 14.20 -28.31
CA ASP A 149 -4.11 15.46 -29.01
C ASP A 149 -5.42 16.14 -28.57
N SER A 150 -6.30 15.41 -27.87
CA SER A 150 -7.58 15.92 -27.38
C SER A 150 -7.47 17.09 -26.41
N SER A 151 -8.55 17.88 -26.36
CA SER A 151 -8.79 18.94 -25.39
C SER A 151 -9.44 18.45 -24.08
N LEU A 152 -9.40 17.14 -23.80
CA LEU A 152 -9.97 16.55 -22.57
C LEU A 152 -9.54 17.31 -21.31
N SER A 153 -10.38 17.37 -20.28
CA SER A 153 -10.00 17.99 -19.01
C SER A 153 -8.83 17.23 -18.36
N PHE A 154 -8.12 17.86 -17.42
CA PHE A 154 -7.07 17.16 -16.66
C PHE A 154 -7.64 15.95 -15.91
N TRP A 155 -8.82 16.10 -15.32
CA TRP A 155 -9.48 15.05 -14.54
C TRP A 155 -9.94 13.88 -15.40
N ASP A 156 -10.46 14.12 -16.60
CA ASP A 156 -10.81 13.04 -17.54
C ASP A 156 -9.57 12.27 -17.97
N MET A 157 -8.48 12.97 -18.30
CA MET A 157 -7.21 12.33 -18.66
C MET A 157 -6.63 11.56 -17.47
N LEU A 158 -6.75 12.10 -16.26
CA LEU A 158 -6.32 11.44 -15.03
C LEU A 158 -7.14 10.19 -14.74
N GLU A 159 -8.45 10.21 -14.99
CA GLU A 159 -9.31 9.05 -14.87
C GLU A 159 -8.90 7.93 -15.83
N ILE A 160 -8.67 8.28 -17.11
CA ILE A 160 -8.17 7.37 -18.14
C ILE A 160 -6.84 6.75 -17.68
N ILE A 161 -5.83 7.57 -17.39
CA ILE A 161 -4.52 7.12 -16.91
C ILE A 161 -4.64 6.26 -15.65
N GLY A 162 -5.58 6.61 -14.78
CA GLY A 162 -5.86 5.90 -13.55
C GLY A 162 -6.31 4.46 -13.75
N GLU A 163 -6.73 4.02 -14.93
CA GLU A 163 -6.97 2.59 -15.20
C GLU A 163 -5.65 1.79 -15.25
N ALA A 164 -4.57 2.41 -15.73
CA ALA A 164 -3.32 1.74 -16.03
C ALA A 164 -2.13 2.08 -15.13
N PHE A 165 -2.15 3.24 -14.47
CA PHE A 165 -0.99 3.78 -13.78
C PHE A 165 -1.33 4.26 -12.37
N ILE A 166 -0.32 4.20 -11.49
CA ILE A 166 -0.34 4.94 -10.22
C ILE A 166 0.25 6.32 -10.47
N VAL A 167 -0.45 7.37 -10.03
CA VAL A 167 -0.05 8.76 -10.28
C VAL A 167 0.42 9.40 -8.96
N PRO A 168 1.64 9.97 -8.91
CA PRO A 168 2.14 10.60 -7.69
C PRO A 168 1.29 11.81 -7.26
N PRO A 169 1.09 12.02 -5.94
CA PRO A 169 0.34 13.15 -5.40
C PRO A 169 0.75 14.52 -5.96
N LYS A 170 2.05 14.76 -6.11
CA LYS A 170 2.56 16.03 -6.62
C LYS A 170 2.14 16.30 -8.05
N ILE A 171 2.05 15.28 -8.90
CA ILE A 171 1.60 15.40 -10.29
C ILE A 171 0.15 15.86 -10.33
N VAL A 172 -0.70 15.29 -9.46
CA VAL A 172 -2.10 15.69 -9.28
C VAL A 172 -2.20 17.13 -8.80
N LYS A 173 -1.49 17.51 -7.72
CA LYS A 173 -1.52 18.89 -7.19
C LYS A 173 -1.10 19.96 -8.20
N SER A 174 -0.15 19.62 -9.08
CA SER A 174 0.32 20.55 -10.12
C SER A 174 -0.48 20.51 -11.41
N ASN A 175 -1.54 19.70 -11.51
CA ASN A 175 -2.29 19.46 -12.75
C ASN A 175 -1.38 19.17 -13.96
N ASN A 176 -0.31 18.37 -13.76
CA ASN A 176 0.74 18.20 -14.75
C ASN A 176 0.28 17.27 -15.89
N ARG A 177 -0.30 17.86 -16.93
CA ARG A 177 -0.79 17.17 -18.13
C ARG A 177 0.31 16.50 -18.94
N GLU A 178 1.49 17.10 -19.01
CA GLU A 178 2.59 16.54 -19.81
C GLU A 178 3.04 15.19 -19.27
N PHE A 179 3.06 15.03 -17.94
CA PHE A 179 3.30 13.74 -17.32
C PHE A 179 2.28 12.68 -17.80
N LEU A 180 0.99 13.01 -17.83
CA LEU A 180 -0.07 12.10 -18.30
C LEU A 180 0.07 11.77 -19.79
N LYS A 181 0.38 12.77 -20.63
CA LYS A 181 0.61 12.58 -22.06
C LYS A 181 1.79 11.65 -22.33
N GLN A 182 2.88 11.76 -21.57
CA GLN A 182 4.03 10.86 -21.72
C GLN A 182 3.70 9.40 -21.38
N LEU A 183 2.80 9.16 -20.40
CA LEU A 183 2.30 7.80 -20.12
C LEU A 183 1.51 7.25 -21.31
N LEU A 184 0.62 8.04 -21.91
CA LEU A 184 -0.14 7.64 -23.11
C LEU A 184 0.79 7.35 -24.29
N ARG A 185 1.77 8.22 -24.56
CA ARG A 185 2.76 8.04 -25.64
C ARG A 185 3.55 6.75 -25.48
N SER A 186 3.98 6.41 -24.25
CA SER A 186 4.67 5.14 -23.99
C SER A 186 3.77 3.93 -24.30
N VAL A 187 2.48 3.98 -23.94
CA VAL A 187 1.54 2.89 -24.27
C VAL A 187 1.29 2.79 -25.78
N LYS A 188 1.21 3.92 -26.49
CA LYS A 188 1.11 3.94 -27.96
C LYS A 188 2.33 3.27 -28.59
N THR A 189 3.53 3.63 -28.14
CA THR A 189 4.78 3.01 -28.60
C THR A 189 4.81 1.51 -28.30
N TYR A 190 4.37 1.09 -27.11
CA TYR A 190 4.26 -0.32 -26.75
C TYR A 190 3.37 -1.10 -27.73
N TYR A 191 2.18 -0.60 -28.07
CA TYR A 191 1.30 -1.26 -29.04
C TYR A 191 1.84 -1.20 -30.47
N SER A 192 2.53 -0.12 -30.85
CA SER A 192 3.22 -0.04 -32.14
C SER A 192 4.30 -1.12 -32.30
N LEU A 193 5.08 -1.39 -31.24
CA LEU A 193 6.07 -2.47 -31.24
C LEU A 193 5.41 -3.84 -31.42
N ILE A 194 4.30 -4.10 -30.72
CA ILE A 194 3.55 -5.36 -30.86
C ILE A 194 2.99 -5.50 -32.27
N ASN A 195 2.44 -4.43 -32.86
CA ASN A 195 1.96 -4.43 -34.23
C ASN A 195 3.06 -4.80 -35.25
N ASN A 196 4.32 -4.47 -34.92
CA ASN A 196 5.50 -4.78 -35.72
C ASN A 196 6.11 -6.16 -35.39
N GLY A 197 5.39 -7.03 -34.67
CA GLY A 197 5.81 -8.40 -34.38
C GLY A 197 6.72 -8.56 -33.16
N ILE A 198 6.96 -7.50 -32.38
CA ILE A 198 7.72 -7.62 -31.12
C ILE A 198 6.85 -8.29 -30.06
N SER A 199 7.45 -9.23 -29.33
CA SER A 199 6.78 -9.97 -28.27
C SER A 199 6.31 -9.04 -27.13
N TYR A 200 5.26 -9.44 -26.41
CA TYR A 200 4.81 -8.75 -25.19
C TYR A 200 5.92 -8.60 -24.14
N GLU A 201 6.81 -9.60 -24.02
CA GLU A 201 7.85 -9.61 -23.01
C GLU A 201 9.00 -8.64 -23.31
N ASP A 202 9.25 -8.34 -24.58
CA ASP A 202 10.27 -7.37 -25.01
C ASP A 202 9.67 -5.97 -25.12
N ALA A 203 8.48 -5.84 -25.72
CA ALA A 203 7.82 -4.54 -25.91
C ALA A 203 7.60 -3.81 -24.58
N ARG A 204 7.28 -4.53 -23.50
CA ARG A 204 7.03 -3.94 -22.18
C ARG A 204 8.22 -3.17 -21.58
N PHE A 205 9.44 -3.32 -22.11
CA PHE A 205 10.60 -2.57 -21.63
C PHE A 205 10.44 -1.05 -21.82
N ILE A 206 9.57 -0.61 -22.74
CA ILE A 206 9.23 0.81 -22.92
C ILE A 206 8.22 1.34 -21.89
N LEU A 207 7.51 0.46 -21.18
CA LEU A 207 6.49 0.87 -20.22
C LEU A 207 7.11 1.50 -18.98
N PRO A 208 6.57 2.62 -18.48
CA PRO A 208 7.14 3.31 -17.34
C PRO A 208 6.84 2.52 -16.05
N GLN A 209 7.71 2.68 -15.05
CA GLN A 209 7.61 1.99 -13.76
C GLN A 209 6.34 2.36 -12.97
N ALA A 210 5.64 3.43 -13.35
CA ALA A 210 4.34 3.81 -12.78
C ALA A 210 3.20 2.83 -13.13
N VAL A 211 3.41 1.92 -14.10
CA VAL A 211 2.41 0.96 -14.54
C VAL A 211 1.90 0.11 -13.38
N LYS A 212 0.58 -0.04 -13.32
CA LYS A 212 -0.09 -0.82 -12.28
C LYS A 212 0.26 -2.29 -12.40
N THR A 213 0.36 -2.89 -11.24
CA THR A 213 0.52 -4.32 -11.05
C THR A 213 -0.30 -4.73 -9.83
N ARG A 214 -0.84 -5.94 -9.90
CA ARG A 214 -1.49 -6.56 -8.76
C ARG A 214 -0.58 -7.64 -8.21
N ILE A 215 -0.41 -7.65 -6.90
CA ILE A 215 0.46 -8.57 -6.20
C ILE A 215 -0.27 -9.12 -4.96
N LEU A 216 -0.32 -10.44 -4.85
CA LEU A 216 -0.69 -11.14 -3.62
C LEU A 216 0.58 -11.28 -2.77
N VAL A 217 0.48 -10.90 -1.50
CA VAL A 217 1.59 -11.00 -0.55
C VAL A 217 1.16 -11.73 0.70
N SER A 218 1.96 -12.69 1.15
CA SER A 218 1.76 -13.36 2.44
C SER A 218 2.96 -13.10 3.35
N MET A 219 2.71 -12.61 4.56
CA MET A 219 3.72 -12.35 5.60
C MET A 219 3.23 -12.87 6.95
N ASN A 220 4.15 -13.35 7.79
CA ASN A 220 3.84 -13.65 9.19
C ASN A 220 3.94 -12.37 10.07
N ALA A 221 3.47 -12.44 11.32
CA ALA A 221 3.52 -11.28 12.22
C ALA A 221 4.95 -10.83 12.53
N ARG A 222 5.94 -11.72 12.53
CA ARG A 222 7.34 -11.37 12.76
C ARG A 222 7.86 -10.46 11.65
N GLU A 223 7.70 -10.86 10.39
CA GLU A 223 8.10 -10.03 9.25
C GLU A 223 7.39 -8.68 9.28
N LEU A 224 6.07 -8.67 9.56
CA LEU A 224 5.30 -7.43 9.65
C LEU A 224 5.80 -6.50 10.76
N LEU A 225 6.01 -7.02 11.98
CA LEU A 225 6.34 -6.22 13.16
C LEU A 225 7.81 -5.81 13.24
N GLU A 226 8.74 -6.68 12.84
CA GLU A 226 10.17 -6.49 13.07
C GLU A 226 10.90 -5.95 11.83
N SER A 227 10.32 -6.10 10.64
CA SER A 227 10.96 -5.73 9.38
C SER A 227 10.08 -4.80 8.53
N PHE A 228 8.96 -5.29 8.00
CA PHE A 228 8.18 -4.57 7.00
C PHE A 228 7.63 -3.23 7.51
N LEU A 229 6.83 -3.22 8.57
CA LEU A 229 6.23 -1.99 9.09
C LEU A 229 7.27 -0.99 9.63
N PRO A 230 8.28 -1.40 10.42
CA PRO A 230 9.34 -0.49 10.86
C PRO A 230 10.06 0.23 9.73
N LEU A 231 10.36 -0.48 8.64
CA LEU A 231 11.07 0.06 7.49
C LEU A 231 10.18 0.92 6.59
N ARG A 232 8.91 0.54 6.42
CA ARG A 232 8.04 1.14 5.40
C ARG A 232 7.10 2.21 5.93
N MET A 233 6.80 2.25 7.23
CA MET A 233 5.99 3.33 7.82
C MET A 233 6.77 4.64 8.04
N CYS A 234 8.11 4.61 7.94
CA CYS A 234 8.98 5.76 8.15
C CYS A 234 8.75 6.86 7.10
N SER A 235 8.85 8.14 7.49
CA SER A 235 8.77 9.30 6.59
C SER A 235 9.83 9.33 5.49
N HIS A 236 10.96 8.63 5.68
CA HIS A 236 12.01 8.48 4.67
C HIS A 236 11.68 7.42 3.61
N ALA A 237 10.73 6.51 3.89
CA ALA A 237 10.27 5.56 2.87
C ALA A 237 9.53 6.30 1.75
N GLN A 238 9.71 5.85 0.50
CA GLN A 238 9.01 6.42 -0.64
C GLN A 238 7.48 6.38 -0.41
N TRP A 239 6.79 7.44 -0.83
CA TRP A 239 5.42 7.70 -0.40
C TRP A 239 4.45 6.54 -0.67
N GLU A 240 4.65 5.78 -1.75
CA GLU A 240 3.73 4.73 -2.18
C GLU A 240 3.83 3.49 -1.31
N ILE A 241 5.05 2.99 -1.08
CA ILE A 241 5.24 1.88 -0.15
C ILE A 241 4.91 2.29 1.29
N ARG A 242 5.11 3.56 1.64
CA ARG A 242 4.68 4.11 2.94
C ARG A 242 3.17 4.09 3.08
N TYR A 243 2.44 4.53 2.06
CA TYR A 243 1.00 4.45 2.01
C TYR A 243 0.52 3.01 2.21
N ILE A 244 1.08 2.08 1.44
CA ILE A 244 0.78 0.64 1.54
C ILE A 244 1.00 0.13 2.98
N ALA A 245 2.13 0.48 3.61
CA ALA A 245 2.44 0.04 4.97
C ALA A 245 1.45 0.57 6.02
N TRP A 246 1.04 1.83 5.93
CA TRP A 246 0.02 2.38 6.81
C TRP A 246 -1.36 1.76 6.58
N GLN A 247 -1.72 1.44 5.33
CA GLN A 247 -2.98 0.73 5.02
C GLN A 247 -2.97 -0.73 5.51
N LEU A 248 -1.83 -1.41 5.43
CA LEU A 248 -1.64 -2.74 6.03
C LEU A 248 -1.86 -2.67 7.55
N TRP A 249 -1.15 -1.77 8.23
CA TRP A 249 -1.26 -1.60 9.68
C TRP A 249 -2.69 -1.30 10.14
N ARG A 250 -3.42 -0.40 9.45
CA ARG A 250 -4.82 -0.07 9.75
C ARG A 250 -5.76 -1.28 9.70
N GLN A 251 -5.51 -2.22 8.79
CA GLN A 251 -6.30 -3.46 8.70
C GLN A 251 -5.88 -4.47 9.77
N LEU A 252 -4.58 -4.61 9.99
CA LEU A 252 -3.99 -5.51 10.99
C LEU A 252 -4.42 -5.18 12.42
N VAL A 253 -4.44 -3.91 12.81
CA VAL A 253 -4.90 -3.48 14.15
C VAL A 253 -6.38 -3.76 14.38
N LYS A 254 -7.21 -3.73 13.34
CA LYS A 254 -8.63 -4.06 13.47
C LYS A 254 -8.85 -5.54 13.77
N ILE A 255 -8.05 -6.42 13.16
CA ILE A 255 -8.23 -7.87 13.31
C ILE A 255 -7.50 -8.45 14.52
N HIS A 256 -6.26 -8.05 14.79
CA HIS A 256 -5.44 -8.52 15.91
C HIS A 256 -4.75 -7.34 16.63
N PRO A 257 -5.52 -6.49 17.34
CA PRO A 257 -4.96 -5.36 18.09
C PRO A 257 -3.91 -5.80 19.11
N GLU A 258 -4.03 -7.01 19.66
CA GLU A 258 -3.10 -7.58 20.63
C GLU A 258 -1.66 -7.59 20.11
N ILE A 259 -1.50 -7.84 18.81
CA ILE A 259 -0.20 -7.94 18.12
C ILE A 259 0.21 -6.58 17.56
N PHE A 260 -0.67 -5.94 16.80
CA PHE A 260 -0.27 -4.82 15.93
C PHE A 260 -0.47 -3.43 16.52
N SER A 261 -1.11 -3.28 17.68
CA SER A 261 -1.19 -1.97 18.33
C SER A 261 0.18 -1.43 18.74
N TYR A 262 1.17 -2.29 18.95
CA TYR A 262 2.55 -1.92 19.28
C TYR A 262 3.47 -1.76 18.06
N ALA A 263 2.96 -2.03 16.85
CA ALA A 263 3.69 -1.86 15.61
C ALA A 263 3.96 -0.38 15.32
N GLY A 264 4.97 -0.07 14.52
CA GLY A 264 5.21 1.28 14.06
C GLY A 264 6.51 1.42 13.29
N PRO A 265 6.85 2.64 12.84
CA PRO A 265 8.16 2.92 12.24
C PRO A 265 9.30 2.61 13.22
N ARG A 266 10.54 2.52 12.72
CA ARG A 266 11.73 2.15 13.51
C ARG A 266 11.87 2.86 14.87
N CYS A 267 11.50 4.15 14.97
CA CYS A 267 11.49 4.86 16.25
C CYS A 267 10.59 4.21 17.30
N VAL A 268 9.36 3.80 16.92
CA VAL A 268 8.40 3.12 17.80
C VAL A 268 8.86 1.70 18.10
N TYR A 269 9.32 0.98 17.08
CA TYR A 269 9.85 -0.37 17.24
C TYR A 269 10.99 -0.41 18.25
N MET A 270 12.01 0.45 18.10
CA MET A 270 13.17 0.48 19.00
C MET A 270 12.82 0.98 20.40
N GLU A 271 11.99 2.02 20.50
CA GLU A 271 11.52 2.55 21.79
C GLU A 271 10.82 1.46 22.61
N ASN A 272 9.95 0.66 21.99
CA ASN A 272 9.26 -0.45 22.66
C ASN A 272 10.17 -1.61 23.10
N ARG A 273 11.41 -1.69 22.61
CA ARG A 273 12.40 -2.70 23.06
C ARG A 273 13.15 -2.30 24.33
N VAL A 274 13.27 -1.00 24.62
CA VAL A 274 14.08 -0.50 25.73
C VAL A 274 13.26 -0.05 26.94
N ARG A 275 11.94 0.15 26.75
CA ARG A 275 11.04 0.55 27.82
C ARG A 275 10.65 -0.61 28.74
N GLN A 276 10.33 -0.27 29.99
CA GLN A 276 9.74 -1.21 30.94
C GLN A 276 8.35 -1.68 30.50
N GLN A 277 7.53 -0.77 29.97
CA GLN A 277 6.22 -1.09 29.39
C GLN A 277 6.15 -0.53 27.97
N PRO A 278 5.85 -1.38 26.97
CA PRO A 278 5.69 -0.92 25.59
C PRO A 278 4.41 -0.09 25.47
N CYS A 279 4.48 0.95 24.65
CA CYS A 279 3.34 1.79 24.30
C CYS A 279 2.81 1.42 22.92
N LYS A 280 1.50 1.63 22.72
CA LYS A 280 0.84 1.49 21.43
C LYS A 280 1.17 2.67 20.53
N LEU A 281 1.12 2.48 19.21
CA LEU A 281 1.36 3.54 18.23
C LEU A 281 0.46 4.76 18.43
N ASP A 282 -0.84 4.51 18.68
CA ASP A 282 -1.82 5.58 18.90
C ASP A 282 -1.55 6.38 20.18
N GLU A 283 -0.88 5.79 21.16
CA GLU A 283 -0.50 6.51 22.39
C GLU A 283 0.62 7.51 22.11
N TYR A 284 1.58 7.16 21.24
CA TYR A 284 2.59 8.12 20.76
C TYR A 284 1.97 9.22 19.91
N ILE A 285 1.08 8.87 18.97
CA ILE A 285 0.41 9.83 18.08
C ILE A 285 -0.43 10.84 18.88
N ASN A 286 -1.16 10.37 19.89
CA ASN A 286 -2.04 11.20 20.72
C ASN A 286 -1.30 11.89 21.89
N GLY A 287 -0.01 11.59 22.10
CA GLY A 287 0.78 12.21 23.17
C GLY A 287 0.52 11.65 24.56
N LYS A 288 -0.08 10.46 24.64
CA LYS A 288 -0.24 9.70 25.90
C LYS A 288 1.06 8.99 26.30
N CYS A 289 1.96 8.75 25.34
CA CYS A 289 3.28 8.19 25.59
C CYS A 289 4.36 9.04 24.92
N GLU A 290 5.41 9.37 25.67
CA GLU A 290 6.56 10.13 25.19
C GLU A 290 7.72 9.21 24.78
N PHE A 291 8.61 9.66 23.91
CA PHE A 291 9.83 8.93 23.55
C PHE A 291 10.94 9.17 24.58
N ILE A 292 11.65 8.12 24.98
CA ILE A 292 12.83 8.22 25.84
C ILE A 292 14.10 8.32 25.00
N ILE A 293 14.14 7.69 23.81
CA ILE A 293 15.25 7.84 22.88
C ILE A 293 15.52 9.31 22.56
N THR A 294 16.79 9.68 22.54
CA THR A 294 17.23 11.06 22.23
C THR A 294 17.00 11.42 20.76
N ARG A 295 17.05 10.43 19.87
CA ARG A 295 16.75 10.54 18.44
C ARG A 295 16.33 9.20 17.86
N CYS A 296 15.68 9.22 16.70
CA CYS A 296 15.43 8.01 15.93
C CYS A 296 16.65 7.59 15.08
N PRO A 297 16.62 6.40 14.46
CA PRO A 297 17.68 5.94 13.55
C PRO A 297 17.93 6.85 12.34
N GLU A 298 16.89 7.55 11.87
CA GLU A 298 16.98 8.51 10.76
C GLU A 298 17.35 9.94 11.23
N LEU A 299 17.94 10.05 12.43
CA LEU A 299 18.48 11.29 13.01
C LEU A 299 17.45 12.37 13.37
N VAL A 300 16.15 12.05 13.42
CA VAL A 300 15.12 12.97 13.93
C VAL A 300 15.26 13.09 15.45
N PRO A 301 15.46 14.31 16.01
CA PRO A 301 15.49 14.53 17.46
C PRO A 301 14.18 14.14 18.12
N ARG A 302 14.23 13.75 19.40
CA ARG A 302 13.09 13.27 20.20
C ARG A 302 11.82 14.12 20.03
N GLU A 303 11.94 15.43 20.18
CA GLU A 303 10.85 16.41 20.06
C GLU A 303 10.20 16.41 18.66
N GLY A 304 10.94 16.02 17.62
CA GLY A 304 10.46 15.93 16.25
C GLY A 304 9.80 14.59 15.89
N ILE A 305 10.03 13.52 16.67
CA ILE A 305 9.60 12.16 16.30
C ILE A 305 8.08 12.08 16.14
N ARG A 306 7.31 12.61 17.10
CA ARG A 306 5.83 12.58 17.04
C ARG A 306 5.31 13.32 15.81
N LYS A 307 5.82 14.52 15.54
CA LYS A 307 5.47 15.31 14.33
C LYS A 307 5.80 14.54 13.05
N CYS A 308 6.94 13.85 13.03
CA CYS A 308 7.38 13.02 11.91
C CYS A 308 6.43 11.84 11.66
N ILE A 309 6.00 11.13 12.71
CA ILE A 309 5.03 10.02 12.61
C ILE A 309 3.68 10.54 12.09
N ASN A 310 3.20 11.66 12.64
CA ASN A 310 1.95 12.29 12.20
C ASN A 310 2.01 12.71 10.73
N TYR A 311 3.15 13.20 10.25
CA TYR A 311 3.35 13.47 8.82
C TYR A 311 3.33 12.19 7.98
N ALA A 312 4.03 11.14 8.45
CA ALA A 312 4.16 9.87 7.74
C ALA A 312 2.83 9.11 7.60
N SER A 313 1.94 9.24 8.58
CA SER A 313 0.65 8.53 8.64
C SER A 313 -0.48 9.17 7.83
N LYS A 314 -0.30 10.42 7.35
CA LYS A 314 -1.31 11.14 6.56
C LYS A 314 -1.68 10.37 5.29
N ASP A 315 -2.98 10.27 5.01
CA ASP A 315 -3.47 9.87 3.69
C ASP A 315 -3.26 11.05 2.74
N LEU A 316 -2.38 10.87 1.74
CA LEU A 316 -2.02 11.93 0.80
C LEU A 316 -3.14 12.25 -0.21
N TRP A 317 -4.18 11.41 -0.30
CA TRP A 317 -5.31 11.59 -1.21
C TRP A 317 -6.55 12.16 -0.52
N ASN A 318 -6.74 11.95 0.79
CA ASN A 318 -7.89 12.55 1.49
C ASN A 318 -7.78 14.08 1.52
N SER A 319 -6.57 14.61 1.75
CA SER A 319 -6.31 16.05 1.68
C SER A 319 -6.44 16.65 0.27
N MET A 320 -6.77 15.87 -0.75
CA MET A 320 -7.01 16.36 -2.13
C MET A 320 -8.50 16.37 -2.49
N GLY A 321 -9.34 15.69 -1.70
CA GLY A 321 -10.80 15.77 -1.80
C GLY A 321 -11.40 16.75 -0.79
N ASP A 322 -10.72 16.95 0.35
CA ASP A 322 -11.17 17.85 1.43
C ASP A 322 -10.70 19.31 1.24
N GLU A 323 -9.82 19.61 0.27
CA GLU A 323 -9.34 20.98 -0.02
C GLU A 323 -10.45 21.93 -0.57
N ILE A 324 -11.70 21.46 -0.69
CA ILE A 324 -12.90 22.27 -1.03
C ILE A 324 -13.84 22.50 0.18
N ILE A 325 -13.63 21.81 1.31
CA ILE A 325 -14.45 21.95 2.52
C ILE A 325 -13.61 22.60 3.63
N ASP A 326 -13.11 23.79 3.36
CA ASP A 326 -12.67 24.74 4.40
C ASP A 326 -12.63 26.16 3.79
N THR A 327 -13.79 26.61 3.31
CA THR A 327 -14.17 28.03 3.19
C THR A 327 -15.62 28.21 3.55
#